data_AF-A0AAI9UAV9-F1
#
_entry.id   AF-A0AAI9UAV9-F1
#
_cell.length_a   1.000
_cell.length_b   1.000
_cell.length_c   1.000
_cell.angle_alpha   90.00
_cell.angle_beta   90.00
_cell.angle_gamma   90.00
#
_symmetry.space_group_name_H-M   'P 1'
#
loop_
_entity.id
_entity.type
_entity.pdbx_description
1 polymer ?
#
loop_
_entity_poly.entity_id
_entity_poly.type
_entity_poly.pdbx_seq_one_letter_code
_entity_poly.pdbx_strand_id
1 'polypeptide(L)'
;MSQPVYQIVVTADEDKTTASKRRAIYLRPFLLFWLNSLVFEVAMLIVSIAAFSGWRSMFPKFMWTIVFCPLGMGGAMGGLINAFIVDRIYGKRAVHFVAILSVLVLGACNNLCYNLDLVFGWFGAQDHFWWWHWRYLGVWFVGYFNGRMMFTDEGQKSLADLGV
;
A
#
# COMPACT_ATOMS: atom_id res chain seq x y z
N MET A 1 -43.72 -0.65 12.65
CA MET A 1 -42.34 -0.22 12.37
C MET A 1 -41.99 -0.63 10.94
N SER A 2 -41.78 0.33 10.05
CA SER A 2 -41.31 0.06 8.68
C SER A 2 -39.89 -0.48 8.75
N GLN A 3 -39.66 -1.67 8.20
CA GLN A 3 -38.30 -2.21 8.12
C GLN A 3 -37.44 -1.35 7.18
N PRO A 4 -36.15 -1.14 7.48
CA PRO A 4 -35.28 -0.33 6.63
C PRO A 4 -35.04 -1.00 5.28
N VAL A 5 -34.97 -0.18 4.22
CA VAL A 5 -34.69 -0.56 2.82
C VAL A 5 -33.19 -0.92 2.61
N TYR A 6 -32.44 -1.09 3.70
CA TYR A 6 -31.00 -1.38 3.69
C TYR A 6 -30.67 -2.51 4.65
N GLN A 7 -29.61 -3.26 4.34
CA GLN A 7 -29.13 -4.34 5.19
C GLN A 7 -28.49 -3.77 6.46
N ILE A 8 -29.16 -3.95 7.61
CA ILE A 8 -28.60 -3.58 8.91
C ILE A 8 -27.48 -4.58 9.24
N VAL A 9 -26.22 -4.14 9.13
CA VAL A 9 -25.05 -4.99 9.41
C VAL A 9 -24.76 -5.12 10.91
N VAL A 10 -25.22 -4.17 11.74
CA VAL A 10 -25.08 -4.20 13.20
C VAL A 10 -26.42 -3.87 13.83
N THR A 11 -27.04 -4.85 14.47
CA THR A 11 -28.41 -4.78 15.00
C THR A 11 -28.48 -4.51 16.50
N ALA A 12 -27.43 -4.79 17.27
CA ALA A 12 -27.38 -4.56 18.72
C ALA A 12 -26.23 -3.61 19.13
N ASP A 13 -26.45 -2.81 20.18
CA ASP A 13 -25.45 -1.89 20.74
C ASP A 13 -24.21 -2.62 21.29
N GLU A 14 -24.41 -3.83 21.82
CA GLU A 14 -23.33 -4.70 22.32
C GLU A 14 -22.36 -5.13 21.20
N ASP A 15 -22.87 -5.31 19.98
CA ASP A 15 -22.10 -5.73 18.82
C ASP A 15 -21.28 -4.60 18.18
N LYS A 16 -21.57 -3.34 18.51
CA LYS A 16 -20.86 -2.18 17.93
C LYS A 16 -19.37 -2.21 18.24
N THR A 17 -18.99 -2.61 19.44
CA THR A 17 -17.58 -2.68 19.87
C THR A 17 -16.83 -3.78 19.14
N THR A 18 -17.44 -4.96 18.98
CA THR A 18 -16.88 -6.10 18.24
C THR A 18 -16.79 -5.80 16.74
N ALA A 19 -17.81 -5.16 16.17
CA ALA A 19 -17.82 -4.74 14.78
C ALA A 19 -16.75 -3.68 14.49
N SER A 20 -16.53 -2.73 15.41
CA SER A 20 -15.44 -1.74 15.33
C SER A 20 -14.06 -2.41 15.30
N LYS A 21 -13.81 -3.38 16.20
CA LYS A 21 -12.56 -4.15 16.22
C LYS A 21 -12.33 -4.92 14.92
N ARG A 22 -13.37 -5.52 14.33
CA ARG A 22 -13.27 -6.22 13.04
C ARG A 22 -12.95 -5.27 11.90
N ARG A 23 -13.54 -4.06 11.87
CA ARG A 23 -13.24 -3.05 10.83
C ARG A 23 -11.78 -2.63 10.84
N ALA A 24 -11.17 -2.51 12.02
CA ALA A 24 -9.74 -2.19 12.13
C ALA A 24 -8.86 -3.25 11.44
N ILE A 25 -9.19 -4.54 11.59
CA ILE A 25 -8.46 -5.65 10.96
C ILE A 25 -8.44 -5.50 9.42
N TYR A 26 -9.56 -5.12 8.81
CA TYR A 26 -9.65 -4.96 7.35
C TYR A 26 -9.10 -3.61 6.84
N LEU A 27 -8.99 -2.59 7.69
CA LEU A 27 -8.42 -1.29 7.32
C LEU A 27 -6.89 -1.26 7.46
N ARG A 28 -6.33 -2.04 8.37
CA ARG A 28 -4.87 -2.13 8.61
C ARG A 28 -4.05 -2.39 7.34
N PRO A 29 -4.41 -3.37 6.48
CA PRO A 29 -3.66 -3.59 5.23
C PRO A 29 -3.63 -2.38 4.32
N PHE A 30 -4.77 -1.70 4.17
CA PHE A 30 -4.86 -0.47 3.37
C PHE A 30 -3.96 0.62 3.95
N LEU A 31 -4.07 0.90 5.25
CA LEU A 31 -3.32 1.99 5.90
C LEU A 31 -1.81 1.75 5.87
N LEU A 32 -1.36 0.53 6.13
CA LEU A 32 0.06 0.20 6.12
C LEU A 32 0.69 0.31 4.73
N PHE A 33 0.00 -0.16 3.70
CA PHE A 33 0.50 -0.02 2.32
C PHE A 33 0.40 1.43 1.83
N TRP A 34 -0.67 2.14 2.16
CA TRP A 34 -0.83 3.56 1.83
C TRP A 34 0.28 4.41 2.46
N LEU A 35 0.52 4.27 3.77
CA LEU A 35 1.50 5.09 4.48
C LEU A 35 2.94 4.79 4.01
N ASN A 36 3.30 3.51 3.92
CA ASN A 36 4.64 3.13 3.44
C ASN A 36 4.86 3.55 1.98
N SER A 37 3.82 3.44 1.14
CA SER A 37 3.85 3.92 -0.23
C SER A 37 4.02 5.43 -0.30
N LEU A 38 3.28 6.19 0.52
CA LEU A 38 3.40 7.64 0.57
C LEU A 38 4.81 8.09 0.95
N VAL A 39 5.40 7.48 2.00
CA VAL A 39 6.78 7.78 2.42
C VAL A 39 7.76 7.48 1.29
N PHE A 40 7.61 6.33 0.63
CA PHE A 40 8.46 5.94 -0.48
C PHE A 40 8.33 6.90 -1.68
N GLU A 41 7.11 7.23 -2.10
CA GLU A 41 6.84 8.12 -3.22
C GLU A 41 7.32 9.55 -2.94
N VAL A 42 7.19 10.04 -1.71
CA VAL A 42 7.78 11.33 -1.30
C VAL A 42 9.30 11.31 -1.44
N ALA A 43 9.97 10.26 -0.96
CA ALA A 43 11.41 10.12 -1.10
C ALA A 43 11.84 10.07 -2.57
N MET A 44 11.12 9.32 -3.41
CA MET A 44 11.43 9.21 -4.84
C MET A 44 11.13 10.50 -5.60
N LEU A 45 10.10 11.26 -5.21
CA LEU A 45 9.82 12.58 -5.76
C LEU A 45 10.96 13.56 -5.43
N ILE A 46 11.44 13.57 -4.18
CA ILE A 46 12.57 14.41 -3.76
C ILE A 46 13.81 14.08 -4.59
N VAL A 47 14.14 12.79 -4.73
CA VAL A 47 15.28 12.36 -5.55
C VAL A 47 15.10 12.78 -7.01
N SER A 48 13.90 12.61 -7.57
CA SER A 48 13.63 13.01 -8.94
C SER A 48 13.81 14.51 -9.17
N ILE A 49 13.38 15.35 -8.23
CA ILE A 49 13.54 16.80 -8.31
C ILE A 49 15.00 17.20 -8.12
N ALA A 50 15.69 16.63 -7.13
CA ALA A 50 17.04 17.03 -6.76
C ALA A 50 18.11 16.52 -7.74
N ALA A 51 17.95 15.32 -8.29
CA ALA A 51 18.99 14.63 -9.04
C ALA A 51 18.68 14.40 -10.53
N PHE A 52 17.41 14.37 -10.94
CA PHE A 52 17.04 13.96 -12.30
C PHE A 52 16.35 15.09 -13.09
N SER A 53 15.04 15.23 -12.92
CA SER A 53 14.15 15.96 -13.81
C SER A 53 13.87 17.40 -13.38
N GLY A 54 14.34 17.79 -12.19
CA GLY A 54 14.14 19.12 -11.64
C GLY A 54 12.67 19.47 -11.40
N TRP A 55 12.39 20.77 -11.38
CA TRP A 55 11.06 21.35 -11.12
C TRP A 55 10.14 21.40 -12.34
N ARG A 56 10.50 20.73 -13.45
CA ARG A 56 9.63 20.66 -14.64
C ARG A 56 8.37 19.87 -14.30
N SER A 57 7.19 20.26 -14.81
CA SER A 57 5.94 19.48 -14.69
C SER A 57 5.59 19.05 -13.25
N MET A 58 5.76 19.94 -12.27
CA MET A 58 5.57 19.61 -10.85
C MET A 58 4.14 19.24 -10.47
N PHE A 59 3.14 19.89 -11.05
CA PHE A 59 1.74 19.57 -10.76
C PHE A 59 1.39 18.11 -11.08
N PRO A 60 1.63 17.58 -12.30
CA PRO A 60 1.35 16.18 -12.59
C PRO A 60 2.24 15.22 -11.79
N LYS A 61 3.51 15.54 -11.53
CA LYS A 61 4.36 14.72 -10.65
C LYS A 61 3.75 14.58 -9.27
N PHE A 62 3.40 15.70 -8.65
CA PHE A 62 2.82 15.74 -7.32
C PHE A 62 1.50 14.97 -7.25
N MET A 63 0.59 15.22 -8.21
CA MET A 63 -0.68 14.50 -8.26
C MET A 63 -0.47 12.99 -8.43
N TRP A 64 0.47 12.58 -9.28
CA TRP A 64 0.75 11.18 -9.50
C TRP A 64 1.38 10.50 -8.28
N THR A 65 2.44 11.07 -7.71
CA THR A 65 3.21 10.42 -6.63
C THR A 65 2.60 10.57 -5.25
N ILE A 66 1.92 11.67 -4.95
CA ILE A 66 1.41 11.95 -3.59
C ILE A 66 -0.05 11.52 -3.43
N VAL A 67 -0.85 11.66 -4.49
CA VAL A 67 -2.28 11.39 -4.42
C VAL A 67 -2.60 10.03 -5.03
N PHE A 68 -2.33 9.85 -6.33
CA PHE A 68 -2.81 8.66 -7.05
C PHE A 68 -2.05 7.39 -6.71
N CYS A 69 -0.72 7.43 -6.66
CA CYS A 69 0.09 6.24 -6.39
C CYS A 69 -0.19 5.67 -4.99
N PRO A 70 -0.10 6.43 -3.88
CA PRO A 70 -0.27 5.88 -2.55
C PRO A 70 -1.68 5.35 -2.32
N LEU A 71 -2.69 6.07 -2.81
CA LEU A 71 -4.09 5.61 -2.73
C LEU A 71 -4.32 4.36 -3.58
N GLY A 72 -3.77 4.31 -4.79
CA GLY A 72 -3.88 3.16 -5.69
C GLY A 72 -3.18 1.92 -5.13
N MET A 73 -1.95 2.08 -4.63
CA MET A 73 -1.18 0.99 -4.02
C MET A 73 -1.83 0.50 -2.73
N GLY A 74 -2.24 1.42 -1.84
CA GLY A 74 -2.95 1.09 -0.61
C GLY A 74 -4.27 0.37 -0.88
N GLY A 75 -5.05 0.85 -1.85
CA GLY A 75 -6.32 0.26 -2.27
C GLY A 75 -6.15 -1.14 -2.86
N ALA A 76 -5.24 -1.29 -3.82
CA ALA A 76 -4.99 -2.58 -4.49
C ALA A 76 -4.45 -3.62 -3.51
N MET A 77 -3.39 -3.29 -2.76
CA MET A 77 -2.78 -4.23 -1.82
C MET A 77 -3.71 -4.51 -0.64
N GLY A 78 -4.34 -3.47 -0.07
CA GLY A 78 -5.30 -3.65 1.02
C GLY A 78 -6.48 -4.54 0.62
N GLY A 79 -7.03 -4.33 -0.57
CA GLY A 79 -8.10 -5.15 -1.12
C GLY A 79 -7.68 -6.61 -1.34
N LEU A 80 -6.53 -6.84 -1.97
CA LEU A 80 -6.04 -8.19 -2.25
C LEU A 80 -5.67 -8.95 -0.97
N ILE A 81 -5.05 -8.27 0.00
CA ILE A 81 -4.69 -8.88 1.29
C ILE A 81 -5.96 -9.26 2.05
N ASN A 82 -6.96 -8.37 2.10
CA ASN A 82 -8.26 -8.69 2.68
C ASN A 82 -8.94 -9.86 1.96
N ALA A 83 -8.87 -9.89 0.62
CA ALA A 83 -9.54 -10.89 -0.19
C ALA A 83 -8.87 -12.27 -0.14
N PHE A 84 -7.55 -12.36 0.05
CA PHE A 84 -6.79 -13.62 -0.08
C PHE A 84 -6.11 -14.10 1.20
N ILE A 85 -5.81 -13.21 2.15
CA ILE A 85 -4.90 -13.50 3.26
C ILE A 85 -5.60 -13.37 4.61
N VAL A 86 -6.29 -12.25 4.83
CA VAL A 86 -7.04 -12.00 6.07
C VAL A 86 -8.03 -13.14 6.32
N ASP A 87 -8.07 -13.61 7.57
CA ASP A 87 -8.86 -14.75 8.06
C ASP A 87 -8.53 -16.12 7.45
N ARG A 88 -7.56 -16.24 6.53
CA ARG A 88 -7.24 -17.51 5.85
C ARG A 88 -5.87 -18.07 6.20
N ILE A 89 -4.85 -17.23 6.26
CA ILE A 89 -3.48 -17.66 6.55
C ILE A 89 -2.82 -16.69 7.53
N TYR A 90 -2.01 -17.24 8.44
CA TYR A 90 -1.32 -16.48 9.48
C TYR A 90 0.13 -16.97 9.64
N GLY A 91 0.97 -16.16 10.28
CA GLY A 91 2.38 -16.47 10.53
C GLY A 91 3.26 -16.33 9.29
N LYS A 92 4.43 -16.98 9.30
CA LYS A 92 5.49 -16.81 8.28
C LYS A 92 5.01 -17.05 6.84
N ARG A 93 4.06 -17.97 6.62
CA ARG A 93 3.48 -18.23 5.29
C ARG A 93 2.75 -17.02 4.73
N ALA A 94 1.95 -16.34 5.58
CA ALA A 94 1.27 -15.11 5.20
C ALA A 94 2.27 -14.00 4.86
N VAL A 95 3.34 -13.86 5.66
CA VAL A 95 4.40 -12.86 5.42
C VAL A 95 5.05 -13.02 4.05
N HIS A 96 5.47 -14.24 3.70
CA HIS A 96 6.07 -14.51 2.39
C HIS A 96 5.07 -14.30 1.25
N PHE A 97 3.80 -14.66 1.46
CA PHE A 97 2.77 -14.45 0.45
C PHE A 97 2.51 -12.95 0.18
N VAL A 98 2.47 -12.13 1.24
CA VAL A 98 2.40 -10.66 1.09
C VAL A 98 3.61 -10.12 0.35
N ALA A 99 4.82 -10.59 0.64
CA ALA A 99 6.04 -10.16 -0.05
C ALA A 99 6.01 -10.49 -1.54
N ILE A 100 5.61 -11.71 -1.91
CA ILE A 100 5.44 -12.12 -3.30
C ILE A 100 4.36 -11.29 -3.99
N LEU A 101 3.19 -11.14 -3.35
CA LEU A 101 2.08 -10.36 -3.87
C LEU A 101 2.48 -8.90 -4.10
N SER A 102 3.28 -8.33 -3.19
CA SER A 102 3.80 -6.96 -3.33
C SER A 102 4.68 -6.82 -4.56
N VAL A 103 5.59 -7.77 -4.82
CA VAL A 103 6.41 -7.75 -6.04
C VAL A 103 5.56 -7.91 -7.29
N LEU A 104 4.58 -8.81 -7.30
CA LEU A 104 3.74 -9.04 -8.47
C LEU A 104 2.88 -7.81 -8.80
N VAL A 105 2.21 -7.24 -7.79
CA VAL A 105 1.26 -6.14 -7.98
C VAL A 105 2.00 -4.82 -8.09
N LEU A 106 2.78 -4.45 -7.07
CA LEU A 106 3.48 -3.16 -7.06
C LEU A 106 4.65 -3.14 -8.03
N GLY A 107 5.25 -4.30 -8.35
CA GLY A 107 6.21 -4.39 -9.44
C GLY A 107 5.56 -4.15 -10.80
N ALA A 108 4.37 -4.68 -11.07
CA ALA A 108 3.62 -4.34 -12.27
C ALA A 108 3.27 -2.84 -12.31
N CYS A 109 2.87 -2.26 -11.17
CA CYS A 109 2.66 -0.81 -11.07
C CYS A 109 3.95 0.00 -11.34
N ASN A 110 5.10 -0.46 -10.84
CA ASN A 110 6.38 0.19 -11.08
C ASN A 110 6.78 0.14 -12.56
N ASN A 111 6.53 -0.99 -13.22
CA ASN A 111 6.75 -1.13 -14.66
C ASN A 111 5.79 -0.24 -15.47
N LEU A 112 4.53 -0.13 -15.06
CA LEU A 112 3.60 0.80 -15.68
C LEU A 112 4.10 2.24 -15.55
N CYS A 113 4.55 2.64 -14.36
CA CYS A 113 5.09 3.98 -14.13
C CYS A 113 6.38 4.22 -14.93
N TYR A 114 7.23 3.22 -15.09
CA TYR A 114 8.41 3.29 -15.97
C TYR A 114 8.01 3.63 -17.40
N ASN A 115 7.08 2.86 -17.98
CA ASN A 115 6.64 3.04 -19.36
C ASN A 115 5.93 4.37 -19.57
N LEU A 116 5.09 4.80 -18.62
CA LEU A 116 4.47 6.13 -18.66
C LEU A 116 5.53 7.24 -18.61
N ASP A 117 6.57 7.06 -17.80
CA ASP A 117 7.64 8.04 -17.70
C ASP A 117 8.51 8.11 -18.96
N LEU A 118 8.68 7.00 -19.68
CA LEU A 118 9.33 7.02 -21.00
C LEU A 118 8.58 7.88 -22.02
N VAL A 119 7.25 8.03 -21.88
CA VAL A 119 6.42 8.85 -22.75
C VAL A 119 6.36 10.30 -22.27
N PHE A 120 6.19 10.51 -20.97
CA PHE A 120 5.95 11.84 -20.41
C PHE A 120 7.21 12.58 -19.95
N GLY A 121 8.29 11.86 -19.63
CA GLY A 121 9.57 12.42 -19.18
C GLY A 121 9.46 13.21 -17.88
N TRP A 122 8.64 12.76 -16.93
CA TRP A 122 8.43 13.45 -15.66
C TRP A 122 9.52 13.12 -14.65
N PHE A 123 9.92 11.87 -14.49
CA PHE A 123 10.72 11.42 -13.36
C PHE A 123 12.18 11.14 -13.68
N GLY A 124 12.54 11.03 -14.96
CA GLY A 124 13.91 10.80 -15.42
C GLY A 124 14.24 9.31 -15.62
N ALA A 125 13.24 8.47 -15.89
CA ALA A 125 13.42 7.04 -16.08
C ALA A 125 14.30 6.68 -17.30
N GLN A 126 14.27 7.51 -18.35
CA GLN A 126 15.08 7.31 -19.57
C GLN A 126 16.59 7.27 -19.27
N ASP A 127 17.06 8.17 -18.42
CA ASP A 127 18.49 8.32 -18.13
C ASP A 127 18.97 7.43 -16.97
N HIS A 128 18.04 6.87 -16.19
CA HIS A 128 18.34 6.20 -14.92
C HIS A 128 17.67 4.83 -14.76
N PHE A 129 17.85 3.96 -15.77
CA PHE A 129 17.27 2.61 -15.82
C PHE A 129 17.48 1.78 -14.54
N TRP A 130 18.73 1.63 -14.09
CA TRP A 130 19.06 0.83 -12.91
C TRP A 130 18.49 1.42 -11.62
N TRP A 131 18.43 2.75 -11.53
CA TRP A 131 17.79 3.44 -10.42
C TRP A 131 16.25 3.27 -10.42
N TRP A 132 15.64 2.99 -11.56
CA TRP A 132 14.22 2.66 -11.59
C TRP A 132 13.94 1.22 -11.14
N HIS A 133 14.82 0.29 -11.50
CA HIS A 133 14.59 -1.15 -11.30
C HIS A 133 15.07 -1.66 -9.93
N TRP A 134 15.96 -0.97 -9.22
CA TRP A 134 16.27 -1.38 -7.82
C TRP A 134 15.03 -1.31 -6.90
N ARG A 135 14.01 -0.52 -7.27
CA ARG A 135 12.74 -0.40 -6.56
C ARG A 135 12.05 -1.75 -6.34
N TYR A 136 12.25 -2.76 -7.22
CA TYR A 136 11.66 -4.10 -7.02
C TYR A 136 12.16 -4.78 -5.73
N LEU A 137 13.42 -4.55 -5.35
CA LEU A 137 13.97 -5.05 -4.10
C LEU A 137 13.32 -4.35 -2.90
N GLY A 138 13.14 -3.03 -3.00
CA GLY A 138 12.44 -2.23 -2.00
C GLY A 138 10.99 -2.68 -1.83
N VAL A 139 10.28 -2.92 -2.92
CA VAL A 139 8.90 -3.43 -2.93
C VAL A 139 8.80 -4.79 -2.22
N TRP A 140 9.72 -5.71 -2.49
CA TRP A 140 9.75 -6.99 -1.78
C TRP A 140 9.97 -6.80 -0.28
N PHE A 141 10.94 -5.97 0.10
CA PHE A 141 11.28 -5.70 1.49
C PHE A 141 10.11 -5.07 2.26
N VAL A 142 9.47 -4.05 1.69
CA VAL A 142 8.28 -3.41 2.26
C VAL A 142 7.13 -4.42 2.36
N GLY A 143 6.91 -5.25 1.35
CA GLY A 143 5.92 -6.31 1.38
C GLY A 143 6.17 -7.32 2.51
N TYR A 144 7.42 -7.75 2.70
CA TYR A 144 7.81 -8.63 3.79
C TYR A 144 7.61 -7.97 5.16
N PHE A 145 8.03 -6.71 5.31
CA PHE A 145 7.86 -5.96 6.56
C PHE A 145 6.38 -5.76 6.91
N ASN A 146 5.56 -5.30 5.96
CA ASN A 146 4.12 -5.16 6.12
C ASN A 146 3.46 -6.49 6.46
N GLY A 147 3.83 -7.56 5.77
CA GLY A 147 3.34 -8.91 6.07
C GLY A 147 3.67 -9.33 7.50
N ARG A 148 4.89 -9.06 7.97
CA ARG A 148 5.32 -9.36 9.34
C ARG A 148 4.52 -8.57 10.36
N MET A 149 4.32 -7.26 10.13
CA MET A 149 3.54 -6.41 11.03
C MET A 149 2.09 -6.89 11.15
N MET A 150 1.46 -7.34 10.06
CA MET A 150 0.06 -7.75 10.08
C MET A 150 -0.20 -9.19 10.55
N PHE A 151 0.71 -10.12 10.25
CA PHE A 151 0.44 -11.56 10.36
C PHE A 151 1.35 -12.30 11.35
N THR A 152 2.05 -11.58 12.24
CA THR A 152 2.74 -12.17 13.39
C THR A 152 2.33 -11.49 14.69
N ASP A 153 2.40 -12.22 15.80
CA ASP A 153 1.95 -11.72 17.11
C ASP A 153 2.77 -10.51 17.57
N GLU A 154 4.10 -10.56 17.37
CA GLU A 154 5.01 -9.45 17.62
C GLU A 154 4.65 -8.21 16.81
N GLY A 155 4.29 -8.41 15.53
CA GLY A 155 3.92 -7.35 14.61
C GLY A 155 2.60 -6.68 15.02
N GLN A 156 1.58 -7.49 15.32
CA GLN A 156 0.28 -6.99 15.73
C GLN A 156 0.33 -6.27 17.07
N LYS A 157 1.19 -6.71 18.00
CA LYS A 157 1.44 -6.01 19.25
C LYS A 157 2.01 -4.60 18.99
N SER A 158 3.02 -4.51 18.12
CA SER A 158 3.60 -3.22 17.73
C SER A 158 2.58 -2.30 17.05
N LEU A 159 1.73 -2.83 16.17
CA LEU A 159 0.64 -2.04 15.56
C LEU A 159 -0.37 -1.54 16.61
N ALA A 160 -0.73 -2.38 17.57
CA ALA A 160 -1.63 -2.00 18.65
C ALA A 160 -1.04 -0.89 19.54
N ASP A 161 0.27 -0.95 19.83
CA ASP A 161 0.97 0.10 20.57
C ASP A 161 1.01 1.43 19.80
N LEU A 162 1.03 1.37 18.46
CA LEU A 162 0.94 2.53 17.56
C LEU A 162 -0.51 3.04 17.35
N GLY A 163 -1.51 2.37 17.95
CA GLY A 163 -2.92 2.72 17.78
C GLY A 163 -3.52 2.36 16.42
N VAL A 164 -2.86 1.46 15.67
CA VAL A 164 -3.26 1.02 14.33
C VAL A 164 -3.80 -0.41 14.35
#